data_AF-A0A9D1J997-F1
#
_entry.id   AF-A0A9D1J997-F1
#
_cell.length_a   1.000
_cell.length_b   1.000
_cell.length_c   1.000
_cell.angle_alpha   90.00
_cell.angle_beta   90.00
_cell.angle_gamma   90.00
#
_symmetry.space_group_name_H-M   'P 1'
#
loop_
_entity.id
_entity.type
_entity.pdbx_description
1 polymer ?
#
loop_
_entity_poly.entity_id
_entity_poly.type
_entity_poly.pdbx_seq_one_letter_code
_entity_poly.pdbx_strand_id
1 'polypeptide(L)'
;MKAIRGATTLSADTPEEVRVKVKELLSQIVKTNELRPDEIICIMLSSTADIRSLYPAKAAREAGFAHCALYSSLEPDMQGSLPLCVRVMLLTESDNAVKHVYLHGARVLRKDISSVINIALDGPAGSGKSTVSKLVAQKLDILSLDTGAMYRAAALKCIRAGADYAEKNQVERVIENIDLRVEYRDGRQLTLLDGEDVSDKIRTAQISMLASYVSAYPFVRNKMVQLQRKIASEVSCILDGRDIGTNVLPGCPYKFYLTASPEVRACRRFEEDRAKGAKLTFEQTLKDINERDAQDKNRAVAPLKCAEDAIVIDTSDMTAEEVANAVCEKIQEKI
;
A
#
# COMPACT_ATOMS: atom_id res chain seq x y z
N MET A 1 -18.82 -12.23 18.88
CA MET A 1 -18.98 -10.79 19.18
C MET A 1 -17.66 -10.05 18.91
N LYS A 2 -17.70 -8.99 18.11
CA LYS A 2 -16.56 -8.14 17.72
C LYS A 2 -16.89 -6.68 17.99
N ALA A 3 -15.86 -5.85 18.20
CA ALA A 3 -16.01 -4.41 18.44
C ALA A 3 -15.46 -3.61 17.26
N ILE A 4 -16.29 -2.77 16.64
CA ILE A 4 -15.90 -1.82 15.61
C ILE A 4 -15.83 -0.43 16.25
N ARG A 5 -14.66 0.20 16.16
CA ARG A 5 -14.43 1.58 16.60
C ARG A 5 -14.63 2.54 15.44
N GLY A 6 -15.12 3.73 15.73
CA GLY A 6 -15.11 4.82 14.78
C GLY A 6 -15.19 6.19 15.43
N ALA A 7 -14.90 7.23 14.66
CA ALA A 7 -15.01 8.60 15.12
C ALA A 7 -15.18 9.58 13.95
N THR A 8 -15.76 10.74 14.24
CA THR A 8 -15.96 11.85 13.30
C THR A 8 -15.84 13.18 14.04
N THR A 9 -15.50 14.24 13.32
CA THR A 9 -15.59 15.63 13.84
C THR A 9 -16.74 16.37 13.18
N LEU A 10 -17.31 17.33 13.91
CA LEU A 10 -18.28 18.29 13.40
C LEU A 10 -17.56 19.56 12.91
N SER A 11 -18.13 20.27 11.94
CA SER A 11 -17.63 21.61 11.59
C SER A 11 -18.12 22.71 12.55
N ALA A 12 -19.24 22.48 13.23
CA ALA A 12 -19.83 23.37 14.24
C ALA A 12 -20.79 22.60 15.16
N ASP A 13 -20.97 23.06 16.40
CA ASP A 13 -21.97 22.50 17.33
C ASP A 13 -23.39 22.97 16.97
N THR A 14 -24.01 22.30 15.99
CA THR A 14 -25.43 22.51 15.65
C THR A 14 -26.17 21.17 15.57
N PRO A 15 -27.49 21.12 15.87
CA PRO A 15 -28.21 19.85 15.85
C PRO A 15 -28.19 19.17 14.48
N GLU A 16 -28.19 19.97 13.41
CA GLU A 16 -28.16 19.46 12.04
C GLU A 16 -26.81 18.84 11.70
N GLU A 17 -25.71 19.49 12.07
CA GLU A 17 -24.37 18.96 11.86
C GLU A 17 -24.16 17.64 12.63
N VAL A 18 -24.64 17.57 13.89
CA VAL A 18 -24.60 16.32 14.67
C VAL A 18 -25.36 15.20 13.95
N ARG A 19 -26.56 15.46 13.42
CA ARG A 19 -27.33 14.46 12.66
C ARG A 19 -26.58 13.96 11.43
N VAL A 20 -26.11 14.89 10.61
CA VAL A 20 -25.42 14.58 9.35
C VAL A 20 -24.19 13.74 9.63
N LYS A 21 -23.34 14.15 10.58
CA LYS A 21 -22.07 13.46 10.86
C LYS A 21 -22.23 12.12 11.56
N VAL A 22 -23.18 12.00 12.49
CA VAL A 22 -23.46 10.69 13.12
C VAL A 22 -24.04 9.71 12.11
N LYS A 23 -24.96 10.15 11.24
CA LYS A 23 -25.51 9.31 10.17
C LYS A 23 -24.42 8.88 9.19
N GLU A 24 -23.57 9.81 8.75
CA GLU A 24 -22.43 9.53 7.87
C GLU A 24 -21.51 8.47 8.48
N LEU A 25 -21.09 8.67 9.73
CA LEU A 25 -20.20 7.75 10.44
C LEU A 25 -20.80 6.34 10.54
N LEU A 26 -22.03 6.21 11.04
CA LEU A 26 -22.65 4.90 11.24
C LEU A 26 -22.95 4.20 9.91
N SER A 27 -23.40 4.94 8.89
CA SER A 27 -23.65 4.38 7.55
C SER A 27 -22.36 3.86 6.93
N GLN A 28 -21.25 4.59 7.10
CA GLN A 28 -19.94 4.16 6.60
C GLN A 28 -19.42 2.93 7.36
N ILE A 29 -19.64 2.84 8.69
CA ILE A 29 -19.31 1.65 9.48
C ILE A 29 -20.06 0.43 8.96
N VAL A 30 -21.38 0.53 8.80
CA VAL A 30 -22.23 -0.55 8.29
C VAL A 30 -21.78 -0.99 6.89
N LYS A 31 -21.58 -0.03 5.98
CA LYS A 31 -21.16 -0.31 4.60
C LYS A 31 -19.78 -0.97 4.55
N THR A 32 -18.80 -0.46 5.31
CA THR A 32 -17.41 -0.94 5.25
C THR A 32 -17.25 -2.34 5.85
N ASN A 33 -18.08 -2.68 6.83
CA ASN A 33 -18.06 -3.97 7.52
C ASN A 33 -19.14 -4.94 6.99
N GLU A 34 -19.91 -4.52 5.96
CA GLU A 34 -20.99 -5.31 5.35
C GLU A 34 -22.00 -5.84 6.38
N LEU A 35 -22.34 -5.02 7.38
CA LEU A 35 -23.20 -5.43 8.49
C LEU A 35 -24.67 -5.45 8.09
N ARG A 36 -25.40 -6.47 8.54
CA ARG A 36 -26.86 -6.45 8.55
C ARG A 36 -27.39 -5.82 9.85
N PRO A 37 -28.59 -5.21 9.84
CA PRO A 37 -29.18 -4.62 11.05
C PRO A 37 -29.31 -5.60 12.22
N ASP A 38 -29.63 -6.88 11.97
CA ASP A 38 -29.72 -7.94 12.97
C ASP A 38 -28.39 -8.30 13.63
N GLU A 39 -27.26 -7.98 12.99
CA GLU A 39 -25.92 -8.25 13.52
C GLU A 39 -25.41 -7.15 14.46
N ILE A 40 -26.13 -6.02 14.57
CA ILE A 40 -25.75 -4.88 15.41
C ILE A 40 -26.39 -5.04 16.79
N ILE A 41 -25.57 -5.36 17.79
CA ILE A 41 -26.04 -5.61 19.16
C ILE A 41 -26.25 -4.30 19.91
N CYS A 42 -25.25 -3.41 19.86
CA CYS A 42 -25.22 -2.18 20.64
C CYS A 42 -24.31 -1.14 19.98
N ILE A 43 -24.70 0.13 20.08
CA ILE A 43 -23.88 1.27 19.69
C ILE A 43 -23.67 2.17 20.90
N MET A 44 -22.43 2.28 21.33
CA MET A 44 -22.00 3.21 22.37
C MET A 44 -21.38 4.42 21.69
N LEU A 45 -21.95 5.60 21.93
CA LEU A 45 -21.44 6.88 21.44
C LEU A 45 -20.85 7.68 22.60
N SER A 46 -19.77 8.40 22.33
CA SER A 46 -19.27 9.45 23.21
C SER A 46 -19.07 10.75 22.43
N SER A 47 -19.23 11.89 23.10
CA SER A 47 -18.96 13.20 22.51
C SER A 47 -18.14 14.06 23.44
N THR A 48 -17.29 14.90 22.87
CA THR A 48 -16.53 15.91 23.62
C THR A 48 -17.44 16.95 24.27
N ALA A 49 -16.97 17.57 25.35
CA ALA A 49 -17.76 18.50 26.19
C ALA A 49 -18.21 19.80 25.49
N ASP A 50 -17.65 20.08 24.31
CA ASP A 50 -17.95 21.19 23.42
C ASP A 50 -19.09 20.88 22.42
N ILE A 51 -19.66 19.67 22.43
CA ILE A 51 -20.89 19.33 21.69
C ILE A 51 -22.09 19.35 22.65
N ARG A 52 -22.96 20.34 22.50
CA ARG A 52 -24.10 20.58 23.41
C ARG A 52 -25.44 20.66 22.67
N SER A 53 -25.41 20.78 21.35
CA SER A 53 -26.60 21.03 20.54
C SER A 53 -27.52 19.80 20.37
N LEU A 54 -26.97 18.58 20.39
CA LEU A 54 -27.75 17.35 20.23
C LEU A 54 -27.00 16.11 20.76
N TYR A 55 -27.72 15.22 21.44
CA TYR A 55 -27.15 13.93 21.86
C TYR A 55 -26.86 13.01 20.66
N PRO A 56 -25.63 12.47 20.52
CA PRO A 56 -25.28 11.54 19.44
C PRO A 56 -26.20 10.31 19.36
N ALA A 57 -26.64 9.75 20.49
CA ALA A 57 -27.58 8.63 20.47
C ALA A 57 -28.97 9.00 19.89
N LYS A 58 -29.41 10.25 20.07
CA LYS A 58 -30.65 10.73 19.42
C LYS A 58 -30.45 10.84 17.90
N ALA A 59 -29.32 11.39 17.46
CA ALA A 59 -28.96 11.44 16.05
C ALA A 59 -28.84 10.03 15.41
N ALA A 60 -28.25 9.07 16.12
CA ALA A 60 -28.17 7.67 15.67
C ALA A 60 -29.56 7.04 15.51
N ARG A 61 -30.47 7.29 16.45
CA ARG A 61 -31.87 6.82 16.36
C ARG A 61 -32.58 7.41 15.14
N GLU A 62 -32.46 8.72 14.93
CA GLU A 62 -33.03 9.43 13.77
C GLU A 62 -32.41 8.95 12.44
N ALA A 63 -31.19 8.43 12.47
CA ALA A 63 -30.50 7.86 11.32
C ALA A 63 -30.90 6.41 10.97
N GLY A 64 -31.84 5.80 11.71
CA GLY A 64 -32.35 4.44 11.43
C GLY A 64 -31.77 3.33 12.33
N PHE A 65 -30.93 3.67 13.30
CA PHE A 65 -30.33 2.71 14.25
C PHE A 65 -31.19 2.48 15.50
N ALA A 66 -32.52 2.55 15.36
CA ALA A 66 -33.46 2.40 16.47
C ALA A 66 -33.65 0.94 16.94
N HIS A 67 -33.13 -0.05 16.18
CA HIS A 67 -33.31 -1.48 16.42
C HIS A 67 -32.34 -2.07 17.45
N CYS A 68 -31.26 -1.36 17.80
CA CYS A 68 -30.25 -1.81 18.76
C CYS A 68 -30.22 -0.91 20.00
N ALA A 69 -29.54 -1.37 21.07
CA ALA A 69 -29.29 -0.52 22.22
C ALA A 69 -28.39 0.66 21.85
N LEU A 70 -28.74 1.86 22.28
CA LEU A 70 -27.98 3.09 22.06
C LEU A 70 -27.60 3.71 23.40
N TYR A 71 -26.30 3.88 23.62
CA TYR A 71 -25.74 4.57 24.78
C TYR A 71 -25.03 5.83 24.34
N SER A 72 -25.15 6.90 25.10
CA SER A 72 -24.40 8.14 24.89
C SER A 72 -23.70 8.53 26.17
N SER A 73 -22.42 8.87 26.10
CA SER A 73 -21.66 9.46 27.20
C SER A 73 -21.05 10.80 26.81
N LEU A 74 -20.82 11.65 27.80
CA LEU A 74 -20.03 12.86 27.65
C LEU A 74 -18.59 12.55 28.06
N GLU A 75 -17.63 12.97 27.25
CA GLU A 75 -16.21 12.85 27.58
C GLU A 75 -15.78 13.99 28.51
N PRO A 76 -14.84 13.74 29.43
CA PRO A 76 -14.25 14.80 30.25
C PRO A 76 -13.52 15.81 29.36
N ASP A 77 -13.60 17.08 29.73
CA ASP A 77 -12.81 18.13 29.08
C ASP A 77 -11.33 17.95 29.39
N MET A 78 -10.51 17.85 28.35
CA MET A 78 -9.08 17.53 28.45
C MET A 78 -8.29 18.43 27.50
N GLN A 79 -7.21 19.03 28.02
CA GLN A 79 -6.31 19.86 27.23
C GLN A 79 -5.68 19.03 26.09
N GLY A 80 -5.74 19.57 24.86
CA GLY A 80 -5.25 18.87 23.66
C GLY A 80 -6.19 17.80 23.11
N SER A 81 -7.40 17.66 23.66
CA SER A 81 -8.44 16.81 23.05
C SER A 81 -8.84 17.36 21.68
N LEU A 82 -9.23 16.45 20.78
CA LEU A 82 -9.75 16.82 19.46
C LEU A 82 -11.13 17.45 19.63
N PRO A 83 -11.34 18.73 19.30
CA PRO A 83 -12.61 19.41 19.52
C PRO A 83 -13.71 18.87 18.62
N LEU A 84 -14.96 19.06 19.05
CA LEU A 84 -16.18 18.71 18.33
C LEU A 84 -16.15 17.28 17.78
N CYS A 85 -15.71 16.32 18.60
CA CYS A 85 -15.51 14.94 18.20
C CYS A 85 -16.61 14.03 18.76
N VAL A 86 -17.19 13.20 17.89
CA VAL A 86 -18.07 12.09 18.27
C VAL A 86 -17.35 10.77 18.00
N ARG A 87 -17.33 9.88 18.98
CA ARG A 87 -16.76 8.53 18.86
C ARG A 87 -17.85 7.48 19.01
N VAL A 88 -17.61 6.33 18.39
CA VAL A 88 -18.49 5.17 18.37
C VAL A 88 -17.70 3.91 18.71
N MET A 89 -18.30 3.07 19.55
CA MET A 89 -18.01 1.65 19.65
C MET A 89 -19.28 0.88 19.32
N LEU A 90 -19.25 0.16 18.21
CA LEU A 90 -20.33 -0.72 17.76
C LEU A 90 -19.97 -2.17 18.06
N LEU A 91 -20.82 -2.86 18.80
CA LEU A 91 -20.69 -4.29 19.08
C LEU A 91 -21.54 -5.08 18.10
N THR A 92 -20.94 -6.10 17.47
CA THR A 92 -21.58 -6.89 16.42
C THR A 92 -21.30 -8.39 16.53
N GLU A 93 -22.24 -9.19 16.05
CA GLU A 93 -22.09 -10.63 15.80
C GLU A 93 -21.94 -10.88 14.29
N SER A 94 -20.78 -10.50 13.74
CA SER A 94 -20.43 -10.76 12.34
C SER A 94 -19.14 -11.59 12.23
N ASP A 95 -19.10 -12.50 11.26
CA ASP A 95 -17.91 -13.27 10.93
C ASP A 95 -16.90 -12.47 10.08
N ASN A 96 -17.31 -11.33 9.54
CA ASN A 96 -16.46 -10.46 8.73
C ASN A 96 -15.26 -9.88 9.51
N ALA A 97 -14.18 -9.58 8.80
CA ALA A 97 -13.04 -8.87 9.37
C ALA A 97 -13.46 -7.45 9.82
N VAL A 98 -12.99 -7.03 10.99
CA VAL A 98 -13.32 -5.72 11.58
C VAL A 98 -12.55 -4.62 10.87
N LYS A 99 -13.27 -3.63 10.34
CA LYS A 99 -12.71 -2.41 9.76
C LYS A 99 -13.20 -1.20 10.55
N HIS A 100 -12.27 -0.50 11.19
CA HIS A 100 -12.57 0.72 11.94
C HIS A 100 -12.74 1.92 11.00
N VAL A 101 -13.55 2.91 11.40
CA VAL A 101 -13.90 4.04 10.52
C VAL A 101 -13.66 5.38 11.22
N TYR A 102 -12.68 6.15 10.73
CA TYR A 102 -12.35 7.47 11.25
C TYR A 102 -12.50 8.52 10.13
N LEU A 103 -13.40 9.48 10.33
CA LEU A 103 -13.78 10.48 9.35
C LEU A 103 -13.33 11.88 9.74
N HIS A 104 -13.21 12.77 8.75
CA HIS A 104 -12.90 14.19 8.93
C HIS A 104 -11.67 14.40 9.83
N GLY A 105 -11.73 15.33 10.79
CA GLY A 105 -10.64 15.60 11.73
C GLY A 105 -10.32 14.41 12.63
N ALA A 106 -11.24 13.48 12.85
CA ALA A 106 -11.03 12.31 13.71
C ALA A 106 -10.07 11.28 13.13
N ARG A 107 -9.69 11.42 11.85
CA ARG A 107 -8.59 10.68 11.23
C ARG A 107 -7.33 10.73 12.11
N VAL A 108 -6.96 11.89 12.65
CA VAL A 108 -5.73 12.04 13.43
C VAL A 108 -5.65 11.16 14.68
N LEU A 109 -6.80 10.66 15.19
CA LEU A 109 -6.87 9.77 16.35
C LEU A 109 -6.34 8.36 16.07
N ARG A 110 -6.26 7.98 14.79
CA ARG A 110 -5.70 6.71 14.32
C ARG A 110 -4.90 6.96 13.05
N LYS A 111 -3.75 7.63 13.18
CA LYS A 111 -2.84 7.89 12.05
C LYS A 111 -2.45 6.60 11.32
N ASP A 112 -2.38 5.50 12.06
CA ASP A 112 -2.13 4.14 11.58
C ASP A 112 -3.23 3.61 10.63
N ILE A 113 -4.46 4.14 10.69
CA ILE A 113 -5.58 3.77 9.80
C ILE A 113 -5.97 4.91 8.84
N SER A 114 -5.65 6.16 9.18
CA SER A 114 -6.29 7.33 8.55
C SER A 114 -5.36 8.18 7.67
N SER A 115 -4.05 8.04 7.82
CA SER A 115 -3.06 8.58 6.91
C SER A 115 -2.63 7.47 5.97
N VAL A 116 -2.53 7.78 4.68
CA VAL A 116 -1.98 6.85 3.68
C VAL A 116 -0.54 6.57 4.09
N ILE A 117 -0.30 5.37 4.62
CA ILE A 117 1.03 4.92 5.02
C ILE A 117 1.73 4.46 3.75
N ASN A 118 2.73 5.22 3.32
CA ASN A 118 3.62 4.80 2.26
C ASN A 118 4.92 4.28 2.86
N ILE A 119 5.36 3.12 2.39
CA ILE A 119 6.65 2.52 2.76
C ILE A 119 7.44 2.31 1.47
N ALA A 120 8.63 2.90 1.41
CA ALA A 120 9.58 2.67 0.33
C ALA A 120 10.48 1.48 0.67
N LEU A 121 10.48 0.46 -0.18
CA LEU A 121 11.35 -0.71 -0.04
C LEU A 121 12.23 -0.85 -1.29
N ASP A 122 13.48 -0.39 -1.19
CA ASP A 122 14.46 -0.39 -2.27
C ASP A 122 15.54 -1.46 -2.07
N GLY A 123 16.27 -1.78 -3.13
CA GLY A 123 17.41 -2.70 -3.09
C GLY A 123 17.61 -3.52 -4.37
N PRO A 124 18.76 -4.19 -4.52
CA PRO A 124 19.13 -4.91 -5.75
C PRO A 124 18.25 -6.13 -6.04
N ALA A 125 18.31 -6.68 -7.26
CA ALA A 125 17.55 -7.88 -7.59
C ALA A 125 17.96 -9.08 -6.71
N GLY A 126 17.00 -9.91 -6.28
CA GLY A 126 17.27 -11.08 -5.44
C GLY A 126 17.44 -10.80 -3.94
N SER A 127 17.34 -9.55 -3.47
CA SER A 127 17.43 -9.23 -2.03
C SER A 127 16.17 -9.57 -1.20
N GLY A 128 15.21 -10.31 -1.75
CA GLY A 128 14.00 -10.73 -1.03
C GLY A 128 12.87 -9.69 -0.90
N LYS A 129 13.03 -8.48 -1.46
CA LYS A 129 12.06 -7.37 -1.37
C LYS A 129 10.61 -7.76 -1.68
N SER A 130 10.36 -8.47 -2.77
CA SER A 130 8.97 -8.77 -3.17
C SER A 130 8.30 -9.74 -2.20
N THR A 131 9.07 -10.60 -1.55
CA THR A 131 8.58 -11.49 -0.49
C THR A 131 8.33 -10.71 0.79
N VAL A 132 9.31 -9.92 1.23
CA VAL A 132 9.20 -9.08 2.43
C VAL A 132 8.07 -8.05 2.31
N SER A 133 7.92 -7.41 1.15
CA SER A 133 6.87 -6.43 0.85
C SER A 133 5.49 -7.03 1.05
N LYS A 134 5.26 -8.27 0.58
CA LYS A 134 3.97 -8.96 0.77
C LYS A 134 3.72 -9.31 2.23
N LEU A 135 4.74 -9.76 2.95
CA LEU A 135 4.61 -10.10 4.39
C LEU A 135 4.31 -8.85 5.22
N VAL A 136 5.02 -7.74 4.97
CA VAL A 136 4.76 -6.45 5.64
C VAL A 136 3.39 -5.91 5.27
N ALA A 137 3.01 -5.97 4.00
CA ALA A 137 1.68 -5.57 3.53
C ALA A 137 0.57 -6.34 4.25
N GLN A 138 0.71 -7.66 4.38
CA GLN A 138 -0.24 -8.51 5.11
C GLN A 138 -0.30 -8.17 6.60
N LYS A 139 0.86 -7.96 7.25
CA LYS A 139 0.92 -7.63 8.69
C LYS A 139 0.31 -6.27 9.02
N LEU A 140 0.42 -5.30 8.11
CA LEU A 140 -0.08 -3.94 8.29
C LEU A 140 -1.45 -3.69 7.64
N ASP A 141 -2.02 -4.68 6.96
CA ASP A 141 -3.25 -4.57 6.15
C ASP A 141 -3.19 -3.40 5.14
N ILE A 142 -2.05 -3.30 4.44
CA ILE A 142 -1.80 -2.30 3.40
C ILE A 142 -1.50 -2.98 2.07
N LEU A 143 -1.42 -2.18 1.03
CA LEU A 143 -1.16 -2.62 -0.33
C LEU A 143 0.31 -3.00 -0.55
N SER A 144 0.59 -4.13 -1.20
CA SER A 144 1.92 -4.37 -1.79
C SER A 144 1.90 -3.96 -3.26
N LEU A 145 2.72 -2.98 -3.65
CA LEU A 145 2.87 -2.54 -5.04
C LEU A 145 4.23 -2.95 -5.59
N ASP A 146 4.26 -3.99 -6.42
CA ASP A 146 5.41 -4.38 -7.24
C ASP A 146 5.55 -3.38 -8.40
N THR A 147 6.38 -2.36 -8.20
CA THR A 147 6.65 -1.36 -9.25
C THR A 147 7.38 -1.97 -10.44
N GLY A 148 8.14 -3.04 -10.23
CA GLY A 148 8.79 -3.79 -11.30
C GLY A 148 7.79 -4.45 -12.25
N ALA A 149 6.62 -4.88 -11.77
CA ALA A 149 5.55 -5.40 -12.62
C ALA A 149 5.05 -4.36 -13.63
N MET A 150 4.99 -3.09 -13.23
CA MET A 150 4.58 -1.99 -14.11
C MET A 150 5.56 -1.78 -15.26
N TYR A 151 6.87 -1.78 -14.98
CA TYR A 151 7.90 -1.69 -16.02
C TYR A 151 7.91 -2.93 -16.93
N ARG A 152 7.63 -4.12 -16.38
CA ARG A 152 7.49 -5.35 -17.18
C ARG A 152 6.25 -5.33 -18.07
N ALA A 153 5.14 -4.75 -17.61
CA ALA A 153 3.95 -4.53 -18.45
C ALA A 153 4.23 -3.52 -19.58
N ALA A 154 4.98 -2.45 -19.30
CA ALA A 154 5.44 -1.51 -20.33
C ALA A 154 6.32 -2.19 -21.39
N ALA A 155 7.26 -3.05 -20.97
CA ALA A 155 8.07 -3.84 -21.89
C ALA A 155 7.21 -4.81 -22.73
N LEU A 156 6.24 -5.50 -22.12
CA LEU A 156 5.30 -6.36 -22.83
C LEU A 156 4.48 -5.58 -23.86
N LYS A 157 4.04 -4.36 -23.56
CA LYS A 157 3.36 -3.48 -24.51
C LYS A 157 4.24 -3.17 -25.73
N CYS A 158 5.52 -2.88 -25.51
CA CYS A 158 6.48 -2.62 -26.60
C CYS A 158 6.63 -3.85 -27.51
N ILE A 159 6.74 -5.06 -26.93
CA ILE A 159 6.81 -6.32 -27.69
C ILE A 159 5.55 -6.50 -28.54
N ARG A 160 4.35 -6.32 -27.94
CA ARG A 160 3.07 -6.48 -28.64
C ARG A 160 2.90 -5.48 -29.79
N ALA A 161 3.45 -4.29 -29.65
CA ALA A 161 3.43 -3.26 -30.68
C ALA A 161 4.49 -3.47 -31.79
N GLY A 162 5.37 -4.48 -31.65
CA GLY A 162 6.49 -4.69 -32.58
C GLY A 162 7.53 -3.58 -32.54
N ALA A 163 7.60 -2.82 -31.44
CA ALA A 163 8.55 -1.73 -31.30
C ALA A 163 9.97 -2.25 -31.09
N ASP A 164 10.93 -1.67 -31.80
CA ASP A 164 12.34 -1.86 -31.47
C ASP A 164 12.65 -1.11 -30.16
N TYR A 165 13.07 -1.86 -29.14
CA TYR A 165 13.40 -1.35 -27.81
C TYR A 165 14.68 -0.52 -27.78
N ALA A 166 15.51 -0.57 -28.83
CA ALA A 166 16.64 0.34 -29.01
C ALA A 166 16.21 1.70 -29.62
N GLU A 167 15.07 1.73 -30.33
CA GLU A 167 14.58 2.91 -31.02
C GLU A 167 13.68 3.75 -30.12
N LYS A 168 14.28 4.79 -29.52
CA LYS A 168 13.62 5.73 -28.58
C LYS A 168 12.22 6.16 -29.04
N ASN A 169 12.10 6.58 -30.31
CA ASN A 169 10.85 7.14 -30.85
C ASN A 169 9.73 6.09 -30.95
N GLN A 170 10.07 4.82 -31.15
CA GLN A 170 9.08 3.75 -31.19
C GLN A 170 8.56 3.44 -29.78
N VAL A 171 9.47 3.34 -28.81
CA VAL A 171 9.12 3.13 -27.40
C VAL A 171 8.27 4.29 -26.88
N GLU A 172 8.61 5.54 -27.20
CA GLU A 172 7.86 6.73 -26.77
C GLU A 172 6.39 6.70 -27.22
N ARG A 173 6.14 6.44 -28.52
CA ARG A 173 4.77 6.32 -29.08
C ARG A 173 3.93 5.25 -28.39
N VAL A 174 4.55 4.12 -28.04
CA VAL A 174 3.87 3.01 -27.36
C VAL A 174 3.49 3.40 -25.93
N ILE A 175 4.37 4.11 -25.23
CA ILE A 175 4.22 4.44 -23.82
C ILE A 175 3.27 5.61 -23.60
N GLU A 176 3.17 6.55 -24.54
CA GLU A 176 2.19 7.65 -24.47
C GLU A 176 0.76 7.13 -24.25
N ASN A 177 0.41 6.05 -24.96
CA ASN A 177 -0.94 5.47 -24.99
C ASN A 177 -1.08 4.19 -24.15
N ILE A 178 -0.19 3.95 -23.19
CA ILE A 178 -0.29 2.76 -22.33
C ILE A 178 -1.50 2.87 -21.38
N ASP A 179 -2.44 1.92 -21.48
CA ASP A 179 -3.48 1.70 -20.46
C ASP A 179 -2.97 0.63 -19.49
N LEU A 180 -2.38 1.09 -18.39
CA LEU A 180 -1.88 0.24 -17.32
C LEU A 180 -2.66 0.52 -16.04
N ARG A 181 -3.30 -0.51 -15.50
CA ARG A 181 -4.03 -0.45 -14.23
C ARG A 181 -3.52 -1.51 -13.27
N VAL A 182 -3.58 -1.18 -12.00
CA VAL A 182 -3.25 -2.10 -10.92
C VAL A 182 -4.51 -2.30 -10.10
N GLU A 183 -5.00 -3.53 -10.07
CA GLU A 183 -6.13 -3.94 -9.25
C GLU A 183 -5.67 -4.91 -8.17
N TYR A 184 -6.50 -5.04 -7.13
CA TYR A 184 -6.23 -5.94 -6.02
C TYR A 184 -7.41 -6.86 -5.84
N ARG A 185 -7.16 -8.17 -5.90
CA ARG A 185 -8.16 -9.21 -5.68
C ARG A 185 -7.50 -10.35 -4.93
N ASP A 186 -8.18 -10.84 -3.90
CA ASP A 186 -7.73 -12.00 -3.09
C ASP A 186 -6.29 -11.88 -2.58
N GLY A 187 -5.88 -10.68 -2.14
CA GLY A 187 -4.55 -10.41 -1.61
C GLY A 187 -3.41 -10.41 -2.65
N ARG A 188 -3.74 -10.43 -3.95
CA ARG A 188 -2.77 -10.40 -5.05
C ARG A 188 -2.94 -9.13 -5.89
N GLN A 189 -1.81 -8.57 -6.32
CA GLN A 189 -1.75 -7.54 -7.35
C GLN A 189 -2.10 -8.15 -8.72
N LEU A 190 -3.14 -7.62 -9.37
CA LEU A 190 -3.42 -7.82 -10.78
C LEU A 190 -2.88 -6.63 -11.58
N THR A 191 -2.06 -6.94 -12.58
CA THR A 191 -1.54 -5.94 -13.52
C THR A 191 -2.32 -6.07 -14.81
N LEU A 192 -3.19 -5.09 -15.07
CA LEU A 192 -4.01 -5.04 -16.28
C LEU A 192 -3.34 -4.15 -17.32
N LEU A 193 -3.10 -4.70 -18.51
CA LEU A 193 -2.56 -3.99 -19.66
C LEU A 193 -3.58 -4.03 -20.79
N ASP A 194 -4.06 -2.87 -21.24
CA ASP A 194 -5.12 -2.75 -22.25
C ASP A 194 -6.40 -3.57 -21.90
N GLY A 195 -6.73 -3.62 -20.61
CA GLY A 195 -7.88 -4.39 -20.08
C GLY A 195 -7.64 -5.88 -19.87
N GLU A 196 -6.45 -6.40 -20.21
CA GLU A 196 -6.09 -7.82 -20.04
C GLU A 196 -5.22 -8.03 -18.80
N ASP A 197 -5.50 -9.06 -18.01
CA ASP A 197 -4.59 -9.49 -16.94
C ASP A 197 -3.30 -10.11 -17.52
N VAL A 198 -2.19 -9.40 -17.33
CA VAL A 198 -0.87 -9.81 -17.78
C VAL A 198 0.04 -10.26 -16.61
N SER A 199 -0.48 -10.39 -15.39
CA SER A 199 0.28 -10.61 -14.15
C SER A 199 1.26 -11.78 -14.20
N ASP A 200 0.90 -12.87 -14.88
CA ASP A 200 1.76 -14.03 -15.07
C ASP A 200 2.61 -13.92 -16.35
N LYS A 201 2.06 -13.30 -17.41
CA LYS A 201 2.77 -13.09 -18.69
C LYS A 201 4.02 -12.25 -18.51
N ILE A 202 3.99 -11.27 -17.61
CA ILE A 202 5.11 -10.35 -17.34
C ILE A 202 6.23 -10.97 -16.48
N ARG A 203 6.16 -12.24 -16.09
CA ARG A 203 7.15 -12.87 -15.18
C ARG A 203 8.27 -13.64 -15.88
N THR A 204 8.31 -13.63 -17.22
CA THR A 204 9.36 -14.32 -17.97
C THR A 204 10.71 -13.60 -17.85
N ALA A 205 11.80 -14.36 -18.03
CA ALA A 205 13.16 -13.80 -18.04
C ALA A 205 13.34 -12.77 -19.16
N GLN A 206 12.80 -13.05 -20.36
CA GLN A 206 12.85 -12.15 -21.51
C GLN A 206 12.19 -10.78 -21.20
N ILE A 207 10.99 -10.77 -20.61
CA ILE A 207 10.31 -9.52 -20.26
C ILE A 207 11.04 -8.80 -19.12
N SER A 208 11.60 -9.54 -18.17
CA SER A 208 12.40 -8.95 -17.08
C SER A 208 13.64 -8.22 -17.60
N MET A 209 14.31 -8.78 -18.60
CA MET A 209 15.44 -8.15 -19.29
C MET A 209 15.00 -6.90 -20.03
N LEU A 210 13.95 -7.00 -20.86
CA LEU A 210 13.44 -5.87 -21.65
C LEU A 210 12.93 -4.73 -20.78
N ALA A 211 12.35 -5.02 -19.61
CA ALA A 211 11.97 -4.00 -18.64
C ALA A 211 13.17 -3.17 -18.16
N SER A 212 14.36 -3.76 -18.01
CA SER A 212 15.59 -3.03 -17.68
C SER A 212 15.93 -2.01 -18.77
N TYR A 213 15.91 -2.43 -20.04
CA TYR A 213 16.17 -1.57 -21.20
C TYR A 213 15.15 -0.44 -21.33
N VAL A 214 13.86 -0.77 -21.33
CA VAL A 214 12.79 0.22 -21.51
C VAL A 214 12.76 1.20 -20.34
N SER A 215 13.02 0.75 -19.11
CA SER A 215 13.07 1.63 -17.92
C SER A 215 14.28 2.58 -17.89
N ALA A 216 15.26 2.43 -18.79
CA ALA A 216 16.35 3.39 -18.94
C ALA A 216 15.89 4.69 -19.60
N TYR A 217 14.78 4.68 -20.35
CA TYR A 217 14.24 5.89 -20.96
C TYR A 217 13.52 6.79 -19.96
N PRO A 218 13.83 8.10 -19.89
CA PRO A 218 13.22 9.02 -18.94
C PRO A 218 11.70 9.12 -19.05
N PHE A 219 11.14 9.12 -20.26
CA PHE A 219 9.69 9.24 -20.48
C PHE A 219 8.91 8.02 -19.96
N VAL A 220 9.49 6.80 -20.07
CA VAL A 220 8.93 5.59 -19.46
C VAL A 220 8.86 5.75 -17.95
N ARG A 221 9.97 6.14 -17.33
CA ARG A 221 10.03 6.34 -15.88
C ARG A 221 9.04 7.40 -15.43
N ASN A 222 8.99 8.54 -16.08
CA ASN A 222 8.06 9.62 -15.74
C ASN A 222 6.61 9.13 -15.76
N LYS A 223 6.21 8.37 -16.80
CA LYS A 223 4.87 7.79 -16.89
C LYS A 223 4.61 6.78 -15.75
N MET A 224 5.55 5.88 -15.46
CA MET A 224 5.40 4.89 -14.39
C MET A 224 5.36 5.53 -13.00
N VAL A 225 6.22 6.53 -12.74
CA VAL A 225 6.28 7.28 -11.47
C VAL A 225 4.99 8.04 -11.23
N GLN A 226 4.40 8.65 -12.28
CA GLN A 226 3.09 9.31 -12.16
C GLN A 226 2.01 8.33 -11.69
N LEU A 227 1.95 7.13 -12.29
CA LEU A 227 1.00 6.08 -11.90
C LEU A 227 1.25 5.59 -10.47
N GLN A 228 2.50 5.35 -10.09
CA GLN A 228 2.89 4.92 -8.74
C GLN A 228 2.50 5.94 -7.68
N ARG A 229 2.81 7.23 -7.92
CA ARG A 229 2.45 8.33 -7.01
C ARG A 229 0.94 8.49 -6.87
N LYS A 230 0.19 8.31 -7.95
CA LYS A 230 -1.28 8.34 -7.90
C LYS A 230 -1.81 7.26 -6.97
N ILE A 231 -1.38 6.00 -7.15
CA ILE A 231 -1.78 4.87 -6.30
C ILE A 231 -1.40 5.16 -4.84
N ALA A 232 -0.16 5.57 -4.60
CA ALA A 232 0.37 5.89 -3.27
C ALA A 232 -0.26 7.13 -2.63
N SER A 233 -1.03 7.94 -3.35
CA SER A 233 -1.77 9.07 -2.78
C SER A 233 -3.17 8.69 -2.31
N GLU A 234 -3.71 7.57 -2.80
CA GLU A 234 -5.08 7.13 -2.58
C GLU A 234 -5.16 5.97 -1.56
N VAL A 235 -4.12 5.14 -1.47
CA VAL A 235 -4.12 3.89 -0.69
C VAL A 235 -2.80 3.70 0.06
N SER A 236 -2.85 3.29 1.33
CA SER A 236 -1.67 2.88 2.10
C SER A 236 -0.96 1.74 1.38
N CYS A 237 0.33 1.89 1.10
CA CYS A 237 1.07 0.91 0.32
C CYS A 237 2.56 0.81 0.71
N ILE A 238 3.09 -0.40 0.58
CA ILE A 238 4.53 -0.65 0.49
C ILE A 238 4.90 -0.83 -0.98
N LEU A 239 5.77 0.04 -1.48
CA LEU A 239 6.25 -0.01 -2.86
C LEU A 239 7.61 -0.70 -2.89
N ASP A 240 7.69 -1.83 -3.58
CA ASP A 240 8.95 -2.54 -3.87
C ASP A 240 9.54 -2.01 -5.18
N GLY A 241 10.76 -1.48 -5.14
CA GLY A 241 11.44 -0.94 -6.31
C GLY A 241 12.97 -0.86 -6.20
N ARG A 242 13.53 0.16 -6.86
CA ARG A 242 14.97 0.45 -6.93
C ARG A 242 15.30 1.89 -6.52
N ASP A 243 14.34 2.79 -6.71
CA ASP A 243 14.45 4.23 -6.52
C ASP A 243 13.18 4.81 -5.86
N ILE A 244 12.46 4.03 -5.07
CA ILE A 244 11.23 4.48 -4.41
C ILE A 244 11.55 5.61 -3.45
N GLY A 245 12.47 5.41 -2.51
CA GLY A 245 12.81 6.38 -1.47
C GLY A 245 13.67 7.56 -1.97
N THR A 246 14.28 7.44 -3.15
CA THR A 246 15.15 8.48 -3.73
C THR A 246 14.47 9.30 -4.83
N ASN A 247 13.49 8.74 -5.56
CA ASN A 247 12.88 9.38 -6.72
C ASN A 247 11.34 9.30 -6.71
N VAL A 248 10.74 8.13 -6.48
CA VAL A 248 9.27 8.00 -6.56
C VAL A 248 8.60 8.75 -5.41
N LEU A 249 9.00 8.48 -4.17
CA LEU A 249 8.47 9.06 -2.93
C LEU A 249 9.63 9.57 -2.05
N PRO A 250 10.34 10.65 -2.46
CA PRO A 250 11.48 11.16 -1.71
C PRO A 250 11.09 11.72 -0.33
N GLY A 251 9.82 12.11 -0.13
CA GLY A 251 9.29 12.54 1.18
C GLY A 251 8.69 11.41 2.03
N CYS A 252 8.87 10.15 1.63
CA CYS A 252 8.31 9.00 2.34
C CYS A 252 8.93 8.88 3.75
N PRO A 253 8.13 8.85 4.84
CA PRO A 253 8.67 8.80 6.21
C PRO A 253 9.33 7.45 6.55
N TYR A 254 8.92 6.38 5.86
CA TYR A 254 9.42 5.03 6.02
C TYR A 254 10.17 4.61 4.75
N LYS A 255 11.51 4.59 4.82
CA LYS A 255 12.38 4.14 3.73
C LYS A 255 13.29 3.04 4.23
N PHE A 256 13.28 1.93 3.51
CA PHE A 256 14.09 0.75 3.80
C PHE A 256 14.88 0.36 2.56
N TYR A 257 16.11 -0.09 2.78
CA TYR A 257 16.97 -0.60 1.72
C TYR A 257 17.42 -2.02 2.07
N LEU A 258 16.87 -3.02 1.38
CA LEU A 258 17.22 -4.42 1.59
C LEU A 258 18.41 -4.81 0.71
N THR A 259 19.48 -5.26 1.33
CA THR A 259 20.68 -5.75 0.64
C THR A 259 21.01 -7.19 1.01
N ALA A 260 21.89 -7.82 0.23
CA ALA A 260 22.54 -9.09 0.50
C ALA A 260 23.72 -9.25 -0.47
N SER A 261 24.67 -10.14 -0.14
CA SER A 261 25.79 -10.42 -1.05
C SER A 261 25.29 -10.93 -2.43
N PRO A 262 25.99 -10.62 -3.54
CA PRO A 262 25.64 -11.15 -4.86
C PRO A 262 25.47 -12.67 -4.90
N GLU A 263 26.31 -13.40 -4.16
CA GLU A 263 26.32 -14.86 -4.08
C GLU A 263 25.04 -15.38 -3.42
N VAL A 264 24.60 -14.77 -2.30
CA VAL A 264 23.35 -15.14 -1.62
C VAL A 264 22.15 -14.85 -2.51
N ARG A 265 22.14 -13.70 -3.19
CA ARG A 265 21.06 -13.33 -4.12
C ARG A 265 20.99 -14.26 -5.32
N ALA A 266 22.14 -14.66 -5.86
CA ALA A 266 22.24 -15.65 -6.93
C ALA A 266 21.77 -17.02 -6.49
N CYS A 267 22.12 -17.46 -5.28
CA CYS A 267 21.67 -18.73 -4.72
C CYS A 267 20.14 -18.78 -4.62
N ARG A 268 19.53 -17.77 -3.97
CA ARG A 268 18.06 -17.65 -3.84
C ARG A 268 17.36 -17.68 -5.21
N ARG A 269 17.89 -16.93 -6.17
CA ARG A 269 17.32 -16.86 -7.52
C ARG A 269 17.45 -18.18 -8.27
N PHE A 270 18.60 -18.82 -8.17
CA PHE A 270 18.88 -20.11 -8.79
C PHE A 270 17.94 -21.19 -8.25
N GLU A 271 17.71 -21.22 -6.94
CA GLU A 271 16.75 -22.14 -6.31
C GLU A 271 15.31 -21.88 -6.77
N GLU A 272 14.87 -20.62 -6.84
CA GLU A 272 13.55 -20.24 -7.37
C GLU A 272 13.34 -20.67 -8.81
N ASP A 273 14.35 -20.50 -9.67
CA ASP A 273 14.27 -20.81 -11.09
C ASP A 273 14.36 -22.33 -11.32
N ARG A 274 15.20 -23.03 -10.55
CA ARG A 274 15.27 -24.50 -10.55
C ARG A 274 13.95 -25.14 -10.12
N ALA A 275 13.29 -24.59 -9.10
CA ALA A 275 11.96 -25.05 -8.66
C ALA A 275 10.88 -24.90 -9.75
N LYS A 276 11.07 -23.98 -10.69
CA LYS A 276 10.20 -23.78 -11.87
C LYS A 276 10.63 -24.58 -13.11
N GLY A 277 11.65 -25.43 -12.98
CA GLY A 277 12.16 -26.28 -14.06
C GLY A 277 13.16 -25.60 -15.01
N ALA A 278 13.73 -24.45 -14.64
CA ALA A 278 14.78 -23.81 -15.43
C ALA A 278 16.08 -24.65 -15.42
N LYS A 279 16.82 -24.60 -16.53
CA LYS A 279 18.10 -25.32 -16.74
C LYS A 279 19.32 -24.40 -16.72
N LEU A 280 19.24 -23.28 -16.00
CA LEU A 280 20.36 -22.35 -15.83
C LEU A 280 21.38 -22.92 -14.83
N THR A 281 22.64 -22.51 -14.91
CA THR A 281 23.64 -22.80 -13.87
C THR A 281 23.69 -21.67 -12.83
N PHE A 282 24.29 -21.96 -11.67
CA PHE A 282 24.52 -20.95 -10.64
C PHE A 282 25.40 -19.80 -11.16
N GLU A 283 26.46 -20.12 -11.92
CA GLU A 283 27.38 -19.14 -12.49
C GLU A 283 26.69 -18.21 -13.49
N GLN A 284 25.80 -18.75 -14.32
CA GLN A 284 24.96 -17.96 -15.23
C GLN A 284 24.05 -17.01 -14.43
N THR A 285 23.40 -17.52 -13.39
CA THR A 285 22.51 -16.71 -12.54
C THR A 285 23.27 -15.59 -11.81
N LEU A 286 24.46 -15.88 -11.31
CA LEU A 286 25.33 -14.89 -10.65
C LEU A 286 25.79 -13.81 -11.63
N LYS A 287 26.19 -14.20 -12.85
CA LYS A 287 26.55 -13.27 -13.91
C LYS A 287 25.39 -12.34 -14.26
N ASP A 288 24.20 -12.89 -14.48
CA ASP A 288 22.99 -12.12 -14.82
C ASP A 288 22.62 -11.12 -13.72
N ILE A 289 22.75 -11.51 -12.45
CA ILE A 289 22.51 -10.61 -11.31
C ILE A 289 23.52 -9.46 -11.29
N ASN A 290 24.80 -9.76 -11.49
CA ASN A 290 25.85 -8.74 -11.46
C ASN A 290 25.71 -7.74 -12.63
N GLU A 291 25.43 -8.24 -13.84
CA GLU A 291 25.17 -7.39 -15.01
C GLU A 291 23.95 -6.48 -14.77
N ARG A 292 22.89 -7.04 -14.20
CA ARG A 292 21.68 -6.27 -13.88
C ARG A 292 21.94 -5.20 -12.82
N ASP A 293 22.66 -5.53 -11.76
CA ASP A 293 22.99 -4.56 -10.71
C ASP A 293 23.87 -3.43 -11.28
N ALA A 294 24.81 -3.75 -12.17
CA ALA A 294 25.62 -2.75 -12.85
C ALA A 294 24.76 -1.83 -13.73
N GLN A 295 23.80 -2.38 -14.48
CA GLN A 295 22.85 -1.58 -15.27
C GLN A 295 21.97 -0.68 -14.39
N ASP A 296 21.42 -1.22 -13.30
CA ASP A 296 20.55 -0.46 -12.38
C ASP A 296 21.32 0.67 -11.67
N LYS A 297 22.58 0.43 -11.26
CA LYS A 297 23.43 1.43 -10.59
C LYS A 297 23.95 2.52 -11.52
N ASN A 298 24.31 2.16 -12.75
CA ASN A 298 24.94 3.09 -13.71
C ASN A 298 23.93 3.83 -14.60
N ARG A 299 22.62 3.69 -14.33
CA ARG A 299 21.57 4.36 -15.10
C ARG A 299 21.66 5.88 -14.92
N ALA A 300 21.56 6.62 -16.03
CA ALA A 300 21.60 8.08 -16.03
C ALA A 300 20.42 8.73 -15.27
N VAL A 301 19.27 8.07 -15.21
CA VAL A 301 18.06 8.56 -14.52
C VAL A 301 17.63 7.57 -13.44
N ALA A 302 17.48 8.08 -12.22
CA ALA A 302 17.06 7.35 -11.03
C ALA A 302 17.82 6.00 -10.85
N PRO A 303 19.15 6.07 -10.67
CA PRO A 303 19.96 4.89 -10.44
C PRO A 303 19.58 4.20 -9.12
N LEU A 304 19.85 2.91 -9.03
CA LEU A 304 19.76 2.16 -7.77
C LEU A 304 20.76 2.76 -6.77
N LYS A 305 20.22 3.54 -5.83
CA LYS A 305 20.96 4.21 -4.76
C LYS A 305 20.14 4.14 -3.48
N CYS A 306 20.80 3.82 -2.37
CA CYS A 306 20.19 3.94 -1.04
C CYS A 306 19.92 5.41 -0.74
N ALA A 307 18.70 5.74 -0.30
CA ALA A 307 18.41 7.09 0.22
C ALA A 307 19.22 7.34 1.50
N GLU A 308 19.61 8.59 1.75
CA GLU A 308 20.45 8.95 2.90
C GLU A 308 19.75 8.70 4.25
N ASP A 309 18.42 8.80 4.25
CA ASP A 309 17.54 8.58 5.39
C ASP A 309 16.90 7.18 5.41
N ALA A 310 17.33 6.27 4.53
CA ALA A 310 16.83 4.90 4.51
C ALA A 310 17.50 4.01 5.57
N ILE A 311 16.71 3.15 6.19
CA ILE A 311 17.20 2.10 7.09
C ILE A 311 17.70 0.93 6.22
N VAL A 312 19.00 0.64 6.31
CA VAL A 312 19.61 -0.48 5.58
C VAL A 312 19.45 -1.77 6.39
N ILE A 313 18.94 -2.82 5.74
CA ILE A 313 18.81 -4.15 6.33
C ILE A 313 19.57 -5.14 5.44
N ASP A 314 20.61 -5.76 6.00
CA ASP A 314 21.29 -6.89 5.36
C ASP A 314 20.49 -8.17 5.61
N THR A 315 19.99 -8.75 4.53
CA THR A 315 19.14 -9.94 4.57
C THR A 315 19.94 -11.24 4.41
N SER A 316 21.28 -11.19 4.35
CA SER A 316 22.10 -12.36 4.00
C SER A 316 21.86 -13.56 4.92
N ASP A 317 21.74 -13.32 6.23
CA ASP A 317 21.57 -14.36 7.26
C ASP A 317 20.17 -14.33 7.92
N MET A 318 19.19 -13.67 7.29
CA MET A 318 17.84 -13.53 7.81
C MET A 318 16.81 -14.24 6.92
N THR A 319 15.80 -14.83 7.55
CA THR A 319 14.59 -15.30 6.88
C THR A 319 13.71 -14.13 6.45
N ALA A 320 12.83 -14.34 5.47
CA ALA A 320 11.90 -13.30 5.03
C ALA A 320 10.96 -12.82 6.16
N GLU A 321 10.59 -13.71 7.09
CA GLU A 321 9.73 -13.40 8.25
C GLU A 321 10.46 -12.48 9.25
N GLU A 322 11.74 -12.78 9.56
CA GLU A 322 12.56 -11.94 10.44
C GLU A 322 12.77 -10.54 9.85
N VAL A 323 13.05 -10.46 8.54
CA VAL A 323 13.20 -9.16 7.86
C VAL A 323 11.87 -8.39 7.89
N ALA A 324 10.74 -9.06 7.65
CA ALA A 324 9.43 -8.41 7.71
C ALA A 324 9.09 -7.89 9.12
N ASN A 325 9.41 -8.67 10.16
CA ASN A 325 9.23 -8.26 11.54
C ASN A 325 10.11 -7.04 11.88
N ALA A 326 11.38 -7.05 11.49
CA ALA A 326 12.30 -5.92 11.70
C ALA A 326 11.80 -4.64 11.01
N VAL A 327 11.26 -4.74 9.79
CA VAL A 327 10.63 -3.61 9.09
C VAL A 327 9.42 -3.09 9.87
N CYS A 328 8.54 -3.99 10.35
CA CYS A 328 7.35 -3.60 11.11
C CYS A 328 7.71 -2.92 12.44
N GLU A 329 8.68 -3.44 13.19
CA GLU A 329 9.19 -2.84 14.43
C GLU A 329 9.69 -1.42 14.20
N LYS A 330 10.48 -1.19 13.14
CA LYS A 330 10.99 0.15 12.80
C LYS A 330 9.90 1.13 12.37
N ILE A 331 8.82 0.64 11.80
CA ILE A 331 7.64 1.48 11.51
C ILE A 331 6.97 1.88 12.82
N GLN A 332 6.78 0.93 13.74
CA GLN A 332 6.14 1.17 15.05
C GLN A 332 6.94 2.14 15.93
N GLU A 333 8.27 2.08 15.93
CA GLU A 333 9.13 3.02 16.68
C GLU A 333 8.94 4.49 16.28
N LYS A 334 8.45 4.76 15.06
CA LYS A 334 8.27 6.10 14.49
C LYS A 334 6.82 6.60 14.54
N ILE A 335 5.86 5.79 14.98
CA ILE A 335 4.44 6.13 15.15
C ILE A 335 4.20 6.60 16.58
#